data_AF-A0A1Y1MAY7-F1
#
_entry.id   AF-A0A1Y1MAY7-F1
#
_cell.length_a   1.000
_cell.length_b   1.000
_cell.length_c   1.000
_cell.angle_alpha   90.00
_cell.angle_beta   90.00
_cell.angle_gamma   90.00
#
_symmetry.space_group_name_H-M   'P 1'
#
loop_
_entity.id
_entity.type
_entity.pdbx_description
1 polymer ?
#
loop_
_entity_poly.entity_id
_entity_poly.type
_entity_poly.pdbx_seq_one_letter_code
_entity_poly.pdbx_strand_id
1 'polypeptide(L)'
;ARVVPVHKKGDTAVVSNYRPISLLSSFSKIFEKCVNERLTTFLQKFHILSDSQYGFRAGLSTEDATTHLVQHIYEELDSNKHCFVVLFDIRKAFDSIDVGILSSKLEDAWYSQ
;
A
#
# COMPACT_ATOMS: atom_id res chain seq x y z
N ALA A 1 6.89 -21.21 0.84
CA ALA A 1 7.39 -20.18 -0.10
C ALA A 1 8.91 -20.29 -0.18
N ARG A 2 9.52 -20.01 -1.35
CA ARG A 2 10.99 -19.93 -1.48
C ARG A 2 11.43 -18.48 -1.40
N VAL A 3 12.24 -18.11 -0.42
CA VAL A 3 12.77 -16.74 -0.31
C VAL A 3 14.00 -16.59 -1.18
N VAL A 4 14.01 -15.57 -2.05
CA VAL A 4 15.15 -15.25 -2.92
C VAL A 4 15.54 -13.79 -2.70
N PRO A 5 16.82 -13.49 -2.44
CA PRO A 5 17.27 -12.10 -2.34
C PRO A 5 17.38 -11.48 -3.74
N VAL A 6 16.77 -10.32 -3.94
CA VAL A 6 16.88 -9.51 -5.17
C VAL A 6 17.66 -8.25 -4.84
N HIS A 7 18.72 -7.99 -5.62
CA HIS A 7 19.52 -6.78 -5.45
C HIS A 7 18.67 -5.55 -5.75
N LYS A 8 18.67 -4.57 -4.83
CA LYS A 8 17.85 -3.36 -4.94
C LYS A 8 18.65 -2.17 -5.44
N LYS A 9 19.82 -1.89 -4.84
CA LYS A 9 20.66 -0.71 -5.15
C LYS A 9 22.02 -0.81 -4.46
N GLY A 10 23.02 -0.06 -4.92
CA GLY A 10 24.32 0.06 -4.26
C GLY A 10 25.20 -1.18 -4.44
N ASP A 11 26.21 -1.34 -3.57
CA ASP A 11 27.19 -2.43 -3.62
C ASP A 11 26.54 -3.81 -3.42
N THR A 12 26.93 -4.78 -4.25
CA THR A 12 26.47 -6.18 -4.20
C THR A 12 27.10 -6.99 -3.07
N ALA A 13 28.22 -6.52 -2.48
CA ALA A 13 28.82 -7.16 -1.31
C ALA A 13 28.02 -6.92 -0.01
N VAL A 14 27.15 -5.91 0.01
CA VAL A 14 26.43 -5.49 1.22
C VAL A 14 25.03 -6.13 1.28
N VAL A 15 24.80 -6.98 2.28
CA VAL A 15 23.54 -7.75 2.42
C VAL A 15 22.30 -6.84 2.54
N SER A 16 22.41 -5.69 3.20
CA SER A 16 21.27 -4.75 3.36
C SER A 16 20.81 -4.11 2.05
N ASN A 17 21.56 -4.26 0.97
CA ASN A 17 21.21 -3.80 -0.37
C ASN A 17 20.30 -4.79 -1.14
N TYR A 18 20.01 -5.95 -0.55
CA TYR A 18 19.08 -6.93 -1.09
C TYR A 18 17.71 -6.84 -0.42
N ARG A 19 16.66 -7.06 -1.21
CA ARG A 19 15.30 -7.26 -0.72
C ARG A 19 14.96 -8.75 -0.81
N PRO A 20 14.57 -9.40 0.29
CA PRO A 20 14.03 -10.75 0.18
C PRO A 20 12.68 -10.69 -0.53
N ILE A 21 12.47 -11.55 -1.53
CA ILE A 21 11.16 -11.78 -2.14
C ILE A 21 10.72 -13.22 -1.91
N SER A 22 9.43 -13.39 -1.60
CA SER A 22 8.83 -14.70 -1.42
C SER A 22 8.25 -15.20 -2.74
N LEU A 23 8.88 -16.22 -3.32
CA LEU A 23 8.33 -16.92 -4.47
C LEU A 23 7.34 -17.98 -3.98
N LEU A 24 6.07 -17.67 -4.21
CA LEU A 24 4.95 -18.54 -3.89
C LEU A 24 4.74 -19.60 -4.97
N SER A 25 4.16 -20.74 -4.58
CA SER A 25 3.74 -21.76 -5.54
C SER A 25 2.63 -21.22 -6.43
N SER A 26 2.46 -21.79 -7.63
CA SER A 26 1.38 -21.39 -8.53
C SER A 26 0.00 -21.51 -7.88
N PHE A 27 -0.21 -22.57 -7.08
CA PHE A 27 -1.45 -22.76 -6.33
C PHE A 27 -1.70 -21.65 -5.31
N SER A 28 -0.68 -21.27 -4.52
CA SER A 28 -0.79 -20.16 -3.56
C SER A 28 -1.12 -18.84 -4.25
N LYS A 29 -0.50 -18.55 -5.40
CA LYS A 29 -0.79 -17.33 -6.17
C LYS A 29 -2.23 -17.27 -6.67
N ILE A 30 -2.78 -18.41 -7.13
CA ILE A 30 -4.17 -18.49 -7.57
C ILE A 30 -5.09 -18.22 -6.38
N PHE A 31 -4.84 -18.87 -5.24
CA PHE A 31 -5.63 -18.67 -4.03
C PHE A 31 -5.58 -17.21 -3.54
N GLU A 32 -4.39 -16.61 -3.47
CA GLU A 32 -4.23 -15.21 -3.09
C GLU A 32 -4.95 -14.26 -4.04
N LYS A 33 -4.96 -14.56 -5.35
CA LYS A 33 -5.72 -13.77 -6.32
C LYS A 33 -7.21 -13.81 -6.03
N CYS A 34 -7.78 -15.00 -5.79
CA CYS A 34 -9.19 -15.14 -5.43
C CYS A 34 -9.56 -14.39 -4.15
N VAL A 35 -8.68 -14.44 -3.13
CA VAL A 35 -8.88 -13.70 -1.88
C VAL A 35 -8.79 -12.19 -2.13
N ASN A 36 -7.82 -11.72 -2.90
CA ASN A 36 -7.62 -10.31 -3.22
C ASN A 36 -8.82 -9.72 -3.98
N GLU A 37 -9.37 -10.44 -4.96
CA GLU A 37 -10.54 -9.99 -5.72
C GLU A 37 -11.75 -9.81 -4.80
N ARG A 38 -12.03 -10.79 -3.93
CA ARG A 38 -13.13 -10.72 -2.96
C ARG A 38 -12.94 -9.57 -1.97
N LEU A 39 -11.75 -9.43 -1.42
CA LEU A 39 -11.44 -8.37 -0.45
C LEU A 39 -11.53 -6.99 -1.09
N THR A 40 -10.99 -6.81 -2.29
CA THR A 40 -11.02 -5.52 -2.99
C THR A 40 -12.45 -5.11 -3.31
N THR A 41 -13.28 -6.05 -3.80
CA THR A 41 -14.70 -5.80 -4.07
C THR A 41 -15.44 -5.37 -2.80
N PHE A 42 -15.17 -6.03 -1.68
CA PHE A 42 -15.74 -5.69 -0.38
C PHE A 42 -15.32 -4.27 0.07
N LEU A 43 -14.01 -3.98 0.06
CA LEU A 43 -13.48 -2.67 0.46
C LEU A 43 -14.05 -1.52 -0.38
N GLN A 44 -14.25 -1.74 -1.68
CA GLN A 44 -14.86 -0.77 -2.59
C GLN A 44 -16.35 -0.59 -2.32
N LYS A 45 -17.11 -1.69 -2.19
CA LYS A 45 -18.57 -1.66 -1.96
C LYS A 45 -18.92 -0.83 -0.71
N PHE A 46 -18.13 -0.97 0.35
CA PHE A 46 -18.37 -0.30 1.63
C PHE A 46 -17.52 0.96 1.83
N HIS A 47 -16.79 1.44 0.81
CA HIS A 47 -15.98 2.65 0.87
C HIS A 47 -15.04 2.70 2.09
N ILE A 48 -14.41 1.57 2.41
CA ILE A 48 -13.59 1.42 3.63
C ILE A 48 -12.24 2.16 3.50
N LEU A 49 -11.72 2.27 2.28
CA LEU A 49 -10.45 2.95 2.01
C LEU A 49 -10.70 4.45 1.80
N SER A 50 -9.78 5.27 2.31
CA SER A 50 -9.78 6.72 2.06
C SER A 50 -9.73 7.03 0.56
N ASP A 51 -10.44 8.07 0.13
CA ASP A 51 -10.39 8.59 -1.23
C ASP A 51 -9.01 9.13 -1.60
N SER A 52 -8.19 9.53 -0.61
CA SER A 52 -6.80 9.94 -0.81
C SER A 52 -5.81 8.77 -0.81
N GLN A 53 -6.26 7.52 -0.75
CA GLN A 53 -5.40 6.35 -0.91
C GLN A 53 -5.30 5.96 -2.40
N TYR A 54 -4.21 6.31 -3.07
CA TYR A 54 -4.00 5.99 -4.49
C TYR A 54 -3.29 4.65 -4.71
N GLY A 55 -2.41 4.25 -3.78
CA GLY A 55 -1.67 3.01 -3.87
C GLY A 55 -2.56 1.78 -3.80
N PHE A 56 -2.27 0.78 -4.64
CA PHE A 56 -2.96 -0.52 -4.67
C PHE A 56 -4.48 -0.44 -4.92
N ARG A 57 -4.98 0.63 -5.54
CA ARG A 57 -6.37 0.74 -5.99
C ARG A 57 -6.47 0.66 -7.50
N ALA A 58 -7.46 -0.09 -7.98
CA ALA A 58 -7.75 -0.17 -9.41
C ALA A 58 -8.20 1.20 -9.95
N GLY A 59 -7.67 1.59 -11.11
CA GLY A 59 -8.02 2.85 -11.78
C GLY A 59 -7.34 4.10 -11.18
N LEU A 60 -6.45 3.95 -10.19
CA LEU A 60 -5.66 5.03 -9.63
C LEU A 60 -4.16 4.76 -9.81
N SER A 61 -3.40 5.83 -9.95
CA SER A 61 -1.97 5.80 -10.21
C SER A 61 -1.20 6.73 -9.26
N THR A 62 0.14 6.64 -9.31
CA THR A 62 1.02 7.59 -8.62
C THR A 62 0.96 8.99 -9.22
N GLU A 63 0.58 9.09 -10.50
CA GLU A 63 0.40 10.38 -11.19
C GLU A 63 -0.83 11.11 -10.66
N ASP A 64 -1.93 10.38 -10.41
CA ASP A 64 -3.14 10.95 -9.79
C ASP A 64 -2.83 11.49 -8.39
N ALA A 65 -2.09 10.73 -7.58
CA ALA A 65 -1.67 11.15 -6.24
C ALA A 65 -0.84 12.44 -6.28
N THR A 66 0.12 12.51 -7.20
CA THR A 66 1.02 13.66 -7.36
C THR A 66 0.25 14.87 -7.87
N THR A 67 -0.62 14.68 -8.86
CA THR A 67 -1.45 15.73 -9.44
C THR A 67 -2.37 16.32 -8.38
N HIS A 68 -3.04 15.47 -7.58
CA HIS A 68 -3.91 15.93 -6.51
C HIS A 68 -3.15 16.73 -5.44
N LEU A 69 -1.96 16.26 -5.04
CA LEU A 69 -1.12 17.00 -4.09
C LEU A 69 -0.70 18.37 -4.62
N VAL A 70 -0.21 18.42 -5.86
CA VAL A 70 0.25 19.66 -6.50
C VAL A 70 -0.91 20.64 -6.67
N GLN A 71 -2.07 20.16 -7.11
CA GLN A 71 -3.28 20.96 -7.23
C GLN A 71 -3.68 21.58 -5.89
N HIS A 72 -3.70 20.78 -4.82
CA HIS A 72 -4.02 21.28 -3.48
C HIS A 72 -3.03 22.34 -2.98
N ILE A 73 -1.73 22.17 -3.27
CA ILE A 73 -0.71 23.18 -2.93
C ILE A 73 -1.01 24.51 -3.65
N TYR A 74 -1.31 24.46 -4.96
CA TYR A 74 -1.62 25.68 -5.72
C TYR A 74 -2.87 26.38 -5.20
N GLU A 75 -3.94 25.65 -4.91
CA GLU A 75 -5.20 26.22 -4.39
C GLU A 75 -5.00 26.98 -3.06
N GLU A 76 -4.20 26.43 -2.15
CA GLU A 76 -3.91 27.07 -0.87
C GLU A 76 -2.97 28.28 -1.03
N LEU A 77 -1.99 28.22 -1.94
CA LEU A 77 -1.11 29.34 -2.25
C LEU A 77 -1.88 30.50 -2.91
N ASP A 78 -2.75 30.22 -3.86
CA ASP A 78 -3.62 31.21 -4.51
C ASP A 78 -4.57 31.87 -3.49
N SER A 79 -4.94 31.13 -2.44
CA SER A 79 -5.71 31.63 -1.29
C SER A 79 -4.87 32.44 -0.28
N ASN A 80 -3.62 32.80 -0.62
CA ASN A 80 -2.65 33.46 0.27
C ASN A 80 -2.39 32.74 1.60
N LYS A 81 -2.54 31.40 1.62
CA LYS A 81 -2.20 30.60 2.80
C LYS A 81 -0.84 29.94 2.63
N HIS A 82 -0.22 29.62 3.76
CA HIS A 82 1.01 28.84 3.78
C HIS A 82 0.68 27.34 3.75
N CYS A 83 1.33 26.61 2.84
CA CYS A 83 1.21 25.15 2.75
C CYS A 83 2.51 24.49 3.22
N PHE A 84 2.39 23.44 4.02
CA PHE A 84 3.50 22.60 4.46
C PHE A 84 3.22 21.15 4.08
N VAL A 85 4.18 20.48 3.45
CA VAL A 85 4.08 19.07 3.09
C VAL A 85 4.96 18.25 4.03
N VAL A 86 4.34 17.30 4.74
CA VAL A 86 5.04 16.34 5.59
C VAL A 86 5.03 14.98 4.90
N LEU A 87 6.21 14.47 4.57
CA LEU A 87 6.38 13.17 3.93
C LEU A 87 6.93 12.17 4.95
N PHE A 88 6.27 11.02 5.09
CA PHE A 88 6.71 9.94 5.96
C PHE A 88 6.76 8.62 5.20
N ASP A 89 7.70 7.76 5.59
CA ASP A 89 7.87 6.41 5.04
C ASP A 89 7.97 5.39 6.17
N ILE A 90 7.32 4.24 6.01
CA ILE A 90 7.31 3.18 7.02
C ILE A 90 8.42 2.18 6.70
N ARG A 91 9.41 2.08 7.60
CA ARG A 91 10.49 1.10 7.45
C ARG A 91 9.92 -0.32 7.53
N LYS A 92 10.25 -1.13 6.51
CA LYS A 92 9.83 -2.53 6.39
C LYS A 92 8.31 -2.70 6.58
N ALA A 93 7.51 -1.88 5.90
CA ALA A 93 6.05 -1.81 6.10
C ALA A 93 5.34 -3.16 6.26
N PHE A 94 5.64 -4.17 5.43
CA PHE A 94 5.04 -5.51 5.52
C PHE A 94 5.54 -6.35 6.70
N ASP A 95 6.81 -6.22 7.08
CA ASP A 95 7.38 -6.94 8.23
C ASP A 95 6.93 -6.30 9.56
N SER A 96 6.50 -5.04 9.52
CA SER A 96 6.08 -4.25 10.68
C SER A 96 4.58 -4.37 10.99
N ILE A 97 3.83 -5.20 10.27
CA ILE A 97 2.39 -5.37 10.48
C ILE A 97 2.16 -6.26 11.71
N ASP A 98 1.40 -5.74 12.68
CA ASP A 98 0.88 -6.56 13.77
C ASP A 98 -0.31 -7.41 13.29
N VAL A 99 -0.17 -8.73 13.38
CA VAL A 99 -1.16 -9.68 12.89
C VAL A 99 -2.44 -9.63 13.73
N GLY A 100 -2.36 -9.38 15.03
CA GLY A 100 -3.53 -9.28 15.91
C GLY A 100 -4.40 -8.08 15.55
N ILE A 101 -3.78 -6.91 15.35
CA ILE A 101 -4.48 -5.70 14.92
C ILE A 101 -5.08 -5.89 13.52
N LEU A 102 -4.35 -6.50 12.60
CA LEU A 102 -4.87 -6.77 11.25
C LEU A 102 -6.09 -7.70 11.29
N SER A 103 -6.02 -8.79 12.06
CA SER A 103 -7.13 -9.73 12.23
C SER A 103 -8.36 -9.04 12.83
N SER A 104 -8.20 -8.26 13.90
CA SER A 104 -9.29 -7.48 14.50
C SER A 104 -9.95 -6.56 13.47
N LYS A 105 -9.17 -5.82 12.68
CA LYS A 105 -9.71 -4.93 11.64
C LYS A 105 -10.48 -5.67 10.55
N LEU A 106 -10.02 -6.86 10.17
CA LEU A 106 -10.70 -7.68 9.17
C LEU A 106 -12.01 -8.27 9.73
N GLU A 107 -12.01 -8.70 11.00
CA GLU A 107 -13.21 -9.16 11.70
C GLU A 107 -14.23 -8.04 11.86
N ASP A 108 -13.81 -6.88 12.37
CA ASP A 108 -14.67 -5.70 12.54
C ASP A 108 -15.31 -5.28 11.21
N ALA A 109 -14.53 -5.25 10.13
CA ALA A 109 -15.04 -4.94 8.81
C ALA A 109 -16.06 -6.00 8.33
N TRP A 110 -15.81 -7.28 8.60
CA TRP A 110 -16.71 -8.37 8.22
C TRP A 110 -18.04 -8.35 8.99
N TYR A 111 -18.00 -8.10 10.31
CA TYR A 111 -19.19 -8.05 11.17
C TYR A 111 -20.00 -6.76 11.04
N SER A 112 -19.43 -5.70 10.46
CA SER A 112 -20.13 -4.43 10.22
C SER A 112 -21.00 -4.43 8.95
N GLN A 113 -21.19 -5.60 8.30
CA GLN A 113 -22.18 -5.82 7.23
C GLN A 113 -23.59 -5.96 7.78
#